data_AF-A0A917P064-F1
#
_entry.id   AF-A0A917P064-F1
#
_cell.length_a   1.000
_cell.length_b   1.000
_cell.length_c   1.000
_cell.angle_alpha   90.00
_cell.angle_beta   90.00
_cell.angle_gamma   90.00
#
_symmetry.space_group_name_H-M   'P 1'
#
loop_
_entity.id
_entity.type
_entity.pdbx_description
1 polymer ?
#
loop_
_entity_poly.entity_id
_entity_poly.type
_entity_poly.pdbx_seq_one_letter_code
_entity_poly.pdbx_strand_id
1 'polypeptide(L)'
;MLPLIQLSYDVRTDEAGRADRGAAVTVFAAHLRGAAGAGTLSPVSVEFSYDDGRTWHPARDGRDGRFALSAPQKTAYVSLRAGARDSAGNTVSQTVIRAFGLR
;
A
#
# COMPACT_ATOMS: atom_id res chain seq x y z
N MET A 1 -14.50 -22.48 -1.42
CA MET A 1 -13.27 -21.78 -0.98
C MET A 1 -13.53 -20.30 -1.10
N LEU A 2 -13.11 -19.48 -0.14
CA LEU A 2 -13.29 -18.03 -0.21
C LEU A 2 -12.14 -17.44 -1.07
N PRO A 3 -12.42 -16.67 -2.13
CA PRO A 3 -11.39 -16.11 -2.98
C PRO A 3 -10.57 -15.06 -2.20
N LEU A 4 -9.25 -15.22 -2.21
CA LEU A 4 -8.33 -14.32 -1.52
C LEU A 4 -7.95 -13.14 -2.43
N ILE A 5 -7.97 -11.93 -1.88
CA ILE A 5 -7.37 -10.74 -2.50
C ILE A 5 -5.92 -10.63 -2.01
N GLN A 6 -4.99 -10.50 -2.95
CA GLN A 6 -3.58 -10.24 -2.67
C GLN A 6 -3.23 -8.79 -2.95
N LEU A 7 -2.43 -8.19 -2.08
CA LEU A 7 -1.84 -6.87 -2.28
C LEU A 7 -0.37 -7.02 -2.69
N SER A 8 0.04 -6.28 -3.71
CA SER A 8 1.43 -6.16 -4.15
C SER A 8 1.90 -4.72 -4.00
N TYR A 9 3.14 -4.55 -3.57
CA TYR A 9 3.75 -3.24 -3.31
C TYR A 9 5.05 -3.13 -4.08
N ASP A 10 5.28 -1.98 -4.70
CA ASP A 10 6.54 -1.64 -5.34
C ASP A 10 6.99 -0.24 -4.91
N VAL A 11 8.22 -0.15 -4.41
CA VAL A 11 8.86 1.09 -4.02
C VAL A 11 10.34 0.99 -4.37
N ARG A 12 10.86 2.00 -5.05
CA ARG A 12 12.30 2.05 -5.36
C ARG A 12 13.08 2.45 -4.12
N THR A 13 13.95 1.57 -3.66
CA THR A 13 14.85 1.82 -2.54
C THR A 13 16.31 1.70 -2.96
N ASP A 14 17.20 2.26 -2.16
CA ASP A 14 18.62 1.91 -2.17
C ASP A 14 18.85 0.51 -1.55
N GLU A 15 20.11 0.07 -1.53
CA GLU A 15 20.53 -1.22 -0.96
C GLU A 15 20.27 -1.33 0.54
N ALA A 16 20.09 -0.21 1.24
CA ALA A 16 19.75 -0.17 2.65
C ALA A 16 18.22 -0.10 2.89
N GLY A 17 17.40 -0.28 1.85
CA GLY A 17 15.95 -0.25 1.95
C GLY A 17 15.37 1.16 2.18
N ARG A 18 16.07 2.21 1.70
CA ARG A 18 15.62 3.61 1.83
C ARG A 18 15.16 4.19 0.51
N ALA A 19 13.99 4.83 0.50
CA ALA A 19 13.44 5.56 -0.64
C ALA A 19 13.69 7.07 -0.52
N ASP A 20 13.67 7.78 -1.65
CA ASP A 20 13.66 9.25 -1.64
C ASP A 20 12.37 9.77 -1.00
N ARG A 21 12.43 10.90 -0.28
CA ARG A 21 11.25 11.48 0.40
C ARG A 21 10.06 11.81 -0.51
N GLY A 22 10.33 12.07 -1.78
CA GLY A 22 9.33 12.32 -2.83
C GLY A 22 9.06 11.09 -3.72
N ALA A 23 9.52 9.91 -3.33
CA ALA A 23 9.27 8.69 -4.09
C ALA A 23 7.78 8.38 -4.16
N ALA A 24 7.43 7.54 -5.13
CA ALA A 24 6.10 6.97 -5.23
C ALA A 24 6.13 5.51 -4.79
N VAL A 25 5.03 5.08 -4.16
CA VAL A 25 4.74 3.70 -3.82
C VAL A 25 3.62 3.23 -4.72
N THR A 26 3.84 2.14 -5.44
CA THR A 26 2.81 1.53 -6.28
C THR A 26 2.14 0.40 -5.50
N VAL A 27 0.82 0.36 -5.47
CA VAL A 27 0.04 -0.68 -4.78
C VAL A 27 -1.05 -1.21 -5.70
N PHE A 28 -1.10 -2.54 -5.84
CA PHE A 28 -2.11 -3.22 -6.65
C PHE A 28 -2.80 -4.32 -5.86
N ALA A 29 -4.09 -4.49 -6.12
CA ALA A 29 -4.85 -5.65 -5.68
C ALA A 29 -5.09 -6.59 -6.85
N ALA A 30 -5.00 -7.89 -6.59
CA ALA A 30 -5.35 -8.94 -7.54
C ALA A 30 -5.97 -10.13 -6.82
N HIS A 31 -6.82 -10.89 -7.52
CA HIS A 31 -7.22 -12.22 -7.06
C HIS A 31 -6.17 -13.26 -7.45
N LEU A 32 -6.08 -14.33 -6.66
CA LEU A 32 -5.35 -15.53 -7.08
C LEU A 32 -5.91 -16.04 -8.42
N ARG A 33 -5.02 -16.45 -9.33
CA ARG A 33 -5.44 -17.03 -10.60
C ARG A 33 -6.31 -18.27 -10.35
N GLY A 34 -7.47 -18.33 -10.99
CA GLY A 34 -8.42 -19.43 -10.85
C GLY A 34 -9.32 -19.35 -9.61
N ALA A 35 -9.32 -18.22 -8.87
CA ALA A 35 -10.21 -18.02 -7.74
C ALA A 35 -11.69 -17.99 -8.17
N ALA A 36 -12.42 -19.07 -7.91
CA ALA A 36 -13.86 -19.13 -8.13
C ALA A 36 -14.60 -18.23 -7.14
N GLY A 37 -15.63 -17.50 -7.62
CA GLY A 37 -16.45 -16.62 -6.80
C GLY A 37 -15.84 -15.24 -6.52
N ALA A 38 -14.72 -14.88 -7.15
CA ALA A 38 -14.14 -13.55 -7.07
C ALA A 38 -15.04 -12.50 -7.74
N GLY A 39 -15.19 -11.35 -7.08
CA GLY A 39 -15.91 -10.21 -7.64
C GLY A 39 -15.02 -9.26 -8.45
N THR A 40 -15.58 -8.11 -8.83
CA THR A 40 -14.79 -7.01 -9.39
C THR A 40 -14.10 -6.26 -8.26
N LEU A 41 -12.77 -6.10 -8.34
CA LEU A 41 -12.00 -5.35 -7.35
C LEU A 41 -12.33 -3.86 -7.39
N SER A 42 -12.48 -3.26 -6.20
CA SER A 42 -12.47 -1.81 -6.05
C SER A 42 -11.05 -1.26 -6.15
N PRO A 43 -10.89 0.05 -6.37
CA PRO A 43 -9.60 0.71 -6.16
C PRO A 43 -9.03 0.40 -4.77
N VAL A 44 -7.71 0.33 -4.68
CA VAL A 44 -6.98 0.15 -3.41
C VAL A 44 -7.02 1.45 -2.63
N SER A 45 -7.28 1.37 -1.32
CA SER A 45 -7.06 2.49 -0.40
C SER A 45 -5.68 2.35 0.24
N VAL A 46 -4.90 3.44 0.30
CA VAL A 46 -3.58 3.45 0.94
C VAL A 46 -3.49 4.62 1.91
N GLU A 47 -2.87 4.38 3.05
CA GLU A 47 -2.52 5.39 4.05
C GLU A 47 -1.04 5.24 4.43
N PHE A 48 -0.37 6.36 4.62
CA PHE A 48 0.99 6.41 5.12
C PHE A 48 1.03 6.96 6.54
N SER A 49 1.96 6.42 7.32
CA SER A 49 2.31 6.93 8.63
C SER A 49 3.80 7.23 8.66
N TYR A 50 4.14 8.35 9.28
CA TYR A 50 5.50 8.85 9.42
C TYR A 50 5.97 8.85 10.89
N ASP A 51 5.20 8.21 11.78
CA ASP A 51 5.40 8.16 13.23
C ASP A 51 5.22 6.75 13.81
N ASP A 52 5.60 5.73 13.02
CA ASP A 52 5.51 4.30 13.35
C ASP A 52 4.08 3.78 13.58
N GLY A 53 3.11 4.29 12.83
CA GLY A 53 1.72 3.82 12.83
C GLY A 53 0.82 4.46 13.90
N ARG A 54 1.28 5.52 14.57
CA ARG A 54 0.47 6.24 15.57
C ARG A 54 -0.59 7.11 14.90
N THR A 55 -0.20 7.79 13.81
CA THR A 55 -1.12 8.56 12.97
C THR A 55 -1.07 8.08 11.54
N TRP A 56 -2.22 8.09 10.86
CA TRP A 56 -2.38 7.60 9.49
C TRP A 56 -2.95 8.69 8.61
N HIS A 57 -2.31 8.90 7.45
CA HIS A 57 -2.70 9.93 6.49
C HIS A 57 -3.08 9.26 5.17
N PRO A 58 -4.27 9.55 4.61
CA PRO A 58 -4.64 9.08 3.27
C PRO A 58 -3.59 9.47 2.25
N ALA A 59 -3.10 8.47 1.52
CA ALA A 59 -2.19 8.70 0.41
C ALA A 59 -2.99 9.26 -0.76
N ARG A 60 -2.43 10.27 -1.43
CA ARG A 60 -3.03 10.79 -2.66
C ARG A 60 -2.74 9.81 -3.79
N ASP A 61 -3.79 9.30 -4.40
CA ASP A 61 -3.66 8.43 -5.57
C ASP A 61 -3.27 9.26 -6.80
N GLY A 62 -2.39 8.67 -7.60
CA GLY A 62 -2.16 9.04 -8.97
C GLY A 62 -2.79 8.00 -9.90
N ARG A 63 -2.47 8.09 -11.19
CA ARG A 63 -2.90 7.10 -12.18
C ARG A 63 -2.27 5.74 -11.86
N ASP A 64 -3.03 4.65 -12.10
CA ASP A 64 -2.55 3.26 -12.07
C ASP A 64 -1.96 2.78 -10.73
N GLY A 65 -2.62 3.10 -9.60
CA GLY A 65 -2.24 2.57 -8.28
C GLY A 65 -0.94 3.16 -7.71
N ARG A 66 -0.48 4.29 -8.27
CA ARG A 66 0.72 4.99 -7.83
C ARG A 66 0.38 6.05 -6.79
N PHE A 67 0.97 5.97 -5.60
CA PHE A 67 0.73 6.88 -4.49
C PHE A 67 1.98 7.70 -4.19
N ALA A 68 1.87 9.02 -4.13
CA ALA A 68 3.00 9.89 -3.83
C ALA A 68 3.23 9.99 -2.31
N LEU A 69 4.49 9.90 -1.89
CA LEU A 69 4.88 10.24 -0.53
C LEU A 69 4.91 11.74 -0.32
N SER A 70 4.57 12.15 0.89
CA SER A 70 4.70 13.53 1.37
C SER A 70 5.34 13.50 2.75
N ALA A 71 6.52 12.88 2.84
CA ALA A 71 7.17 12.61 4.11
C ALA A 71 7.84 13.87 4.69
N PRO A 72 7.64 14.17 5.99
CA PRO A 72 8.38 15.23 6.68
C PRO A 72 9.91 15.01 6.63
N GLN A 73 10.68 16.10 6.68
CA GLN A 73 12.15 16.07 6.58
C GLN A 73 12.83 15.23 7.68
N LYS A 74 12.24 15.15 8.87
CA LYS A 74 12.82 14.42 10.02
C LYS A 74 12.36 12.97 10.13
N THR A 75 11.56 12.48 9.19
CA THR A 75 11.06 11.11 9.21
C THR A 75 12.13 10.13 8.76
N ALA A 76 12.32 9.05 9.52
CA ALA A 76 13.26 7.99 9.21
C ALA A 76 12.63 6.81 8.45
N TYR A 77 11.35 6.52 8.72
CA TYR A 77 10.64 5.37 8.15
C TYR A 77 9.23 5.75 7.73
N VAL A 78 8.73 5.05 6.72
CA VAL A 78 7.32 5.07 6.33
C VAL A 78 6.69 3.76 6.78
N SER A 79 5.56 3.83 7.46
CA SER A 79 4.64 2.71 7.65
C SER A 79 3.47 2.84 6.68
N LEU A 80 2.92 1.74 6.20
CA LEU A 80 1.82 1.75 5.24
C LEU A 80 0.65 0.89 5.72
N ARG A 81 -0.56 1.36 5.46
CA ARG A 81 -1.79 0.58 5.58
C ARG A 81 -2.48 0.58 4.23
N ALA A 82 -2.82 -0.59 3.72
CA ALA A 82 -3.50 -0.72 2.45
C ALA A 82 -4.68 -1.69 2.55
N GLY A 83 -5.72 -1.42 1.76
CA GLY A 83 -6.93 -2.24 1.76
C GLY A 83 -7.57 -2.31 0.39
N ALA A 84 -8.26 -3.42 0.13
CA ALA A 84 -9.05 -3.62 -1.07
C ALA A 84 -10.27 -4.50 -0.74
N ARG A 85 -11.30 -4.35 -1.56
CA ARG A 85 -12.50 -5.19 -1.51
C ARG A 85 -12.95 -5.52 -2.92
N ASP A 86 -13.80 -6.53 -3.05
CA ASP A 86 -14.48 -6.83 -4.30
C ASP A 86 -16.01 -6.75 -4.17
N SER A 87 -16.71 -6.85 -5.30
CA SER A 87 -18.18 -6.84 -5.36
C SER A 87 -18.84 -8.11 -4.79
N ALA A 88 -18.07 -9.14 -4.48
CA ALA A 88 -18.53 -10.38 -3.85
C ALA A 88 -18.39 -10.35 -2.32
N GLY A 89 -17.91 -9.23 -1.75
CA GLY A 89 -17.78 -9.01 -0.31
C GLY A 89 -16.45 -9.47 0.27
N ASN A 90 -15.49 -9.90 -0.56
CA ASN A 90 -14.15 -10.25 -0.10
C ASN A 90 -13.39 -8.98 0.24
N THR A 91 -12.59 -9.03 1.32
CA THR A 91 -11.83 -7.88 1.79
C THR A 91 -10.42 -8.30 2.20
N VAL A 92 -9.47 -7.37 2.05
CA VAL A 92 -8.13 -7.48 2.61
C VAL A 92 -7.75 -6.14 3.21
N SER A 93 -7.10 -6.18 4.37
CA SER A 93 -6.47 -5.03 5.01
C SER A 93 -5.12 -5.47 5.52
N GLN A 94 -4.07 -4.74 5.19
CA GLN A 94 -2.71 -5.03 5.60
C GLN A 94 -2.07 -3.77 6.17
N THR A 95 -1.36 -3.94 7.28
CA THR A 95 -0.56 -2.88 7.91
C THR A 95 0.88 -3.36 8.01
N VAL A 96 1.81 -2.54 7.55
CA VAL A 96 3.25 -2.80 7.63
C VAL A 96 3.90 -1.62 8.34
N ILE A 97 4.42 -1.85 9.54
CA ILE A 97 5.13 -0.85 10.33
C ILE A 97 6.59 -0.81 9.88
N ARG A 98 7.10 0.41 9.66
CA ARG A 98 8.46 0.67 9.12
C ARG A 98 8.72 -0.14 7.85
N ALA A 99 7.80 -0.05 6.89
CA ALA A 99 7.86 -0.77 5.62
C ALA A 99 9.15 -0.49 4.83
N PHE A 100 9.61 0.76 4.84
CA PHE A 100 10.89 1.16 4.26
C PHE A 100 11.41 2.43 4.95
N GLY A 101 12.72 2.68 4.84
CA GLY A 101 13.36 3.88 5.36
C GLY A 101 13.30 5.06 4.37
N LEU A 102 13.67 6.25 4.83
CA LEU A 102 13.76 7.44 3.98
C LEU A 102 15.18 8.00 3.95
N ARG A 103 15.56 8.57 2.80
CA ARG A 103 16.75 9.41 2.64
C ARG A 103 16.39 10.74 2.01
#